data_AF-A0A940E6I0-F1
#
_entry.id   AF-A0A940E6I0-F1
#
_cell.length_a   1.000
_cell.length_b   1.000
_cell.length_c   1.000
_cell.angle_alpha   90.00
_cell.angle_beta   90.00
_cell.angle_gamma   90.00
#
_symmetry.space_group_name_H-M   'P 1'
#
loop_
_entity.id
_entity.type
_entity.pdbx_description
1 polymer ?
#
loop_
_entity_poly.entity_id
_entity_poly.type
_entity_poly.pdbx_seq_one_letter_code
_entity_poly.pdbx_strand_id
1 'polypeptide(L)' 'MTVLRIAAIVAAGFALAGCGADGEPVQPTASLGVGVGSSGTHVGGGVGFRSGGLGIYIGV' A
#
# COMPACT_ATOMS: atom_id res chain seq x y z
N MET A 1 -9.15 -23.80 -31.84
CA MET A 1 -9.86 -22.73 -31.10
C MET A 1 -9.72 -22.85 -29.59
N THR A 2 -9.91 -24.03 -28.99
CA THR A 2 -9.82 -24.23 -27.53
C THR A 2 -8.40 -24.05 -26.98
N VAL A 3 -7.38 -24.57 -27.69
CA VAL A 3 -5.97 -24.45 -27.29
C VAL A 3 -5.50 -22.99 -27.22
N LEU A 4 -5.93 -22.17 -28.18
CA LEU A 4 -5.59 -20.74 -28.23
C LEU A 4 -6.21 -19.96 -27.06
N ARG A 5 -7.44 -20.31 -26.65
CA ARG A 5 -8.11 -19.70 -25.49
C ARG A 5 -7.41 -20.04 -24.17
N ILE A 6 -6.99 -21.30 -24.02
CA ILE A 6 -6.25 -21.74 -22.82
C ILE A 6 -4.91 -21.00 -22.73
N ALA A 7 -4.18 -20.89 -23.84
CA ALA A 7 -2.91 -20.16 -23.88
C ALA A 7 -3.08 -18.67 -23.50
N ALA A 8 -4.14 -18.02 -23.98
CA ALA A 8 -4.43 -16.62 -23.65
C ALA A 8 -4.74 -16.42 -22.15
N ILE A 9 -5.51 -17.33 -21.53
CA ILE A 9 -5.83 -17.26 -20.10
C ILE A 9 -4.59 -17.44 -19.24
N VAL A 10 -3.73 -18.40 -19.59
CA VAL A 10 -2.46 -18.65 -18.88
C VAL A 10 -1.53 -17.43 -18.98
N ALA A 11 -1.37 -16.86 -20.18
CA ALA A 11 -0.55 -15.68 -20.40
C ALA A 11 -1.04 -14.46 -19.59
N ALA A 12 -2.37 -14.26 -19.52
CA ALA A 12 -2.97 -13.20 -18.71
C ALA A 12 -2.71 -13.38 -17.21
N GLY A 13 -2.78 -14.62 -16.71
CA GLY A 13 -2.50 -14.94 -15.30
C GLY A 13 -1.05 -14.60 -14.91
N PHE A 14 -0.08 -14.96 -15.75
CA PHE A 14 1.33 -14.64 -15.51
C PHE A 14 1.61 -13.13 -15.55
N ALA A 15 0.96 -12.39 -16.46
CA ALA A 15 1.08 -10.94 -16.51
C ALA A 15 0.53 -10.25 -15.24
N LEU A 16 -0.56 -10.77 -14.67
CA LEU A 16 -1.14 -10.26 -13.42
C LEU A 16 -0.27 -10.59 -12.20
N ALA A 17 0.31 -11.79 -12.14
CA ALA A 17 1.25 -12.16 -11.07
C ALA A 17 2.48 -11.24 -11.07
N GLY A 18 3.01 -10.91 -12.25
CA GLY A 18 4.09 -9.92 -12.40
C GLY A 18 3.69 -8.48 -12.09
N CYS A 19 2.39 -8.14 -12.19
CA CYS A 19 1.85 -6.82 -11.88
C CYS A 19 1.60 -6.62 -10.37
N GLY A 20 1.97 -7.58 -9.52
CA GLY A 20 1.89 -7.42 -8.06
C GLY A 20 0.55 -7.85 -7.46
N ALA A 21 -0.18 -8.78 -8.10
CA ALA A 21 -1.29 -9.47 -7.44
C ALA A 21 -0.84 -10.19 -6.14
N ASP A 22 0.44 -10.54 -6.05
CA ASP A 22 1.13 -11.09 -4.87
C ASP A 22 2.07 -10.05 -4.21
N GLY A 23 1.74 -8.76 -4.28
CA GLY A 23 2.61 -7.65 -3.87
C GLY A 23 3.26 -7.83 -2.49
N GLU A 24 4.57 -7.54 -2.42
CA GLU A 24 5.38 -7.47 -1.19
C GLU A 24 4.59 -6.74 -0.08
N PRO A 25 4.58 -7.24 1.17
CA PRO A 25 3.87 -6.62 2.27
C PRO A 25 4.16 -5.12 2.35
N VAL A 26 3.17 -4.31 1.96
CA VAL A 26 3.20 -2.85 2.08
C VAL A 26 3.35 -2.54 3.55
N GLN A 27 4.48 -1.96 3.96
CA GLN A 27 4.70 -1.60 5.37
C GLN A 27 3.85 -0.36 5.71
N PRO A 28 2.80 -0.50 6.54
CA PRO A 28 2.08 0.65 7.06
C PRO A 28 2.99 1.37 8.06
N THR A 29 3.10 2.69 7.92
CA THR A 29 3.78 3.57 8.87
C THR A 29 2.72 4.28 9.69
N ALA A 30 2.67 4.04 11.00
CA ALA A 30 1.83 4.80 11.91
C ALA A 30 2.71 5.79 12.68
N SER A 31 2.29 7.05 12.72
CA SER A 31 2.94 8.10 13.50
C SER A 31 1.94 8.69 14.49
N LEU A 32 2.35 8.76 15.74
CA LEU A 32 1.58 9.32 16.85
C LEU A 32 2.45 10.39 17.51
N GLY A 33 1.95 11.62 17.52
CA GLY A 33 2.60 12.78 18.13
C GLY A 33 1.78 13.30 19.30
N VAL A 34 2.41 13.43 20.47
CA VAL A 34 1.82 14.08 21.64
C VAL A 34 2.66 15.31 21.96
N GLY A 35 2.10 16.49 21.72
CA GLY A 35 2.70 17.76 22.12
C GLY A 35 2.12 18.22 23.46
N VAL A 36 3.00 18.55 24.40
CA VAL A 36 2.62 19.08 25.71
C VAL A 36 3.21 20.48 25.83
N GLY A 37 2.35 21.49 25.95
CA GLY A 37 2.76 22.89 26.09
C GLY A 37 2.01 23.60 27.21
N SER A 38 2.41 24.85 27.48
CA SER A 38 1.79 25.70 28.51
C SER A 38 0.31 26.01 28.24
N SER A 39 -0.17 25.83 27.01
CA SER A 39 -1.57 26.02 26.60
C SER A 39 -2.38 24.71 26.50
N GLY A 40 -1.83 23.58 26.95
CA GLY A 40 -2.50 22.28 26.97
C GLY A 40 -1.82 21.20 26.12
N THR A 41 -2.41 20.00 26.14
CA THR A 41 -1.95 18.82 25.39
C THR A 41 -2.66 18.69 24.05
N HIS A 42 -1.89 18.57 22.98
CA HIS A 42 -2.37 18.32 21.63
C HIS A 42 -1.87 16.95 21.17
N VAL A 43 -2.80 16.12 20.70
CA VAL A 43 -2.51 14.79 20.16
C VAL A 43 -2.82 14.85 18.68
N GLY A 44 -1.79 14.65 17.86
CA GLY A 44 -1.88 14.56 16.41
C GLY A 44 -1.33 13.22 15.96
N GLY A 45 -1.82 12.70 14.86
CA GLY A 45 -1.41 11.38 14.41
C GLY A 45 -1.80 11.15 12.97
N GLY A 46 -1.01 10.34 12.29
CA GLY A 46 -1.25 10.01 10.90
C GLY A 46 -0.76 8.62 10.54
N VAL A 47 -1.44 8.04 9.57
CA VAL A 47 -1.13 6.75 8.99
C VAL A 47 -0.66 6.97 7.56
N GLY A 48 0.41 6.30 7.19
CA GLY A 48 0.94 6.27 5.85
C GLY A 48 1.16 4.85 5.37
N PHE A 49 1.12 4.68 4.06
CA PHE A 49 1.42 3.43 3.40
C PHE A 49 2.48 3.71 2.35
N ARG A 50 3.50 2.85 2.28
CA ARG A 50 4.58 2.97 1.31
C ARG A 50 4.72 1.66 0.55
N SER A 51 4.50 1.71 -0.75
CA SER A 51 4.66 0.59 -1.66
C SER A 51 5.69 0.96 -2.71
N GLY A 52 6.90 0.41 -2.58
CA GLY A 52 8.04 0.77 -3.42
C GLY A 52 8.36 2.28 -3.40
N GLY A 53 8.33 2.92 -4.57
CA GLY A 53 8.57 4.35 -4.73
C GLY A 53 7.37 5.27 -4.46
N LEU A 54 6.18 4.71 -4.23
CA LEU A 54 4.94 5.47 -4.00
C LEU A 54 4.58 5.43 -2.50
N GLY A 55 4.33 6.61 -1.92
CA GLY A 55 3.92 6.76 -0.53
C GLY A 55 2.72 7.69 -0.39
N ILE A 56 1.72 7.27 0.38
CA ILE A 56 0.54 8.08 0.74
C ILE A 56 0.54 8.24 2.25
N TYR A 57 0.31 9.45 2.73
CA TYR A 57 0.24 9.76 4.15
C TYR A 57 -0.99 10.62 4.45
N ILE A 58 -1.74 10.26 5.49
CA ILE A 58 -2.96 10.94 5.93
C ILE A 58 -2.87 11.13 7.44
N GLY A 59 -2.96 12.37 7.93
CA GLY A 59 -2.92 12.70 9.34
C GLY A 59 -3.70 13.95 9.70
N VAL A 60 -3.94 14.11 11.01
CA VAL A 60 -4.62 15.26 11.65
C VAL A 60 -3.65 16.08 12.49
#